data_AF-A0ABD1CHE7-F1
#
_entry.id   AF-A0ABD1CHE7-F1
#
_cell.length_a   1.000
_cell.length_b   1.000
_cell.length_c   1.000
_cell.angle_alpha   90.00
_cell.angle_beta   90.00
_cell.angle_gamma   90.00
#
_symmetry.space_group_name_H-M   'P 1'
#
loop_
_entity.id
_entity.type
_entity.pdbx_description
1 polymer ?
#
loop_
_entity_poly.entity_id
_entity_poly.type
_entity_poly.pdbx_seq_one_letter_code
_entity_poly.pdbx_strand_id
1 'polypeptide(L)'
;MRYSKKEHDIFMYQYIQGGAELYEDFQRANTVCPSKRTIQRSLQKKAQSFEEGKLLIHELVEFLDRNNLPKVVVLSEDATKINGQVEYDHNRRRTCGLVAPIMENGMPQCNIFEATSPLKIIQDINNYPVGRNVYVCMAQPLEEGAPSFCVQYFCSDNRFSTQDVSNRWDFFDREFSAEGVHVVGKSTDGDPRAIGAMLDAMEMPNLVQSIYGEHFCAKAHIKSVLLQDPTHTSNKLRVKVLKKDAELILGKYKVSRVHLEQLIDKIDKTVHGLSATDINESDKMKFQPAEKMAQQRVIDALHDEIPDSDATVLYLTMMKDIMEVFIKNSSRDVVSPTEAVVKIW
;
A
#
# COMPACT_ATOMS: atom_id res chain seq x y z
N MET A 1 21.30 13.99 36.62
CA MET A 1 20.09 13.27 37.10
C MET A 1 20.07 11.89 36.45
N ARG A 2 19.77 10.82 37.20
CA ARG A 2 19.56 9.48 36.63
C ARG A 2 18.06 9.31 36.38
N TYR A 3 17.67 9.03 35.15
CA TYR A 3 16.27 8.80 34.77
C TYR A 3 15.95 7.31 34.89
N SER A 4 14.75 7.00 35.33
CA SER A 4 14.19 5.65 35.33
C SER A 4 13.90 5.17 33.91
N LYS A 5 13.69 3.86 33.77
CA LYS A 5 13.30 3.25 32.48
C LYS A 5 11.99 3.83 31.94
N LYS A 6 10.99 4.06 32.81
CA LYS A 6 9.69 4.65 32.41
C LYS A 6 9.85 6.08 31.91
N GLU A 7 10.65 6.90 32.58
CA GLU A 7 10.91 8.27 32.13
C GLU A 7 11.61 8.28 30.77
N HIS A 8 12.61 7.40 30.58
CA HIS A 8 13.24 7.24 29.27
C HIS A 8 12.25 6.89 28.17
N ASP A 9 11.28 6.04 28.47
CA ASP A 9 10.30 5.56 27.49
C ASP A 9 9.31 6.66 27.10
N ILE A 10 8.87 7.47 28.07
CA ILE A 10 8.00 8.64 27.84
C ILE A 10 8.72 9.67 26.96
N PHE A 11 9.95 10.05 27.31
CA PHE A 11 10.71 11.05 26.55
C PHE A 11 11.10 10.55 25.16
N MET A 12 11.37 9.26 25.01
CA MET A 12 11.61 8.64 23.70
C MET A 12 10.34 8.64 22.84
N TYR A 13 9.18 8.30 23.41
CA TYR A 13 7.90 8.39 22.70
C TYR A 13 7.60 9.82 22.24
N GLN A 14 7.78 10.82 23.12
CA GLN A 14 7.63 12.23 22.77
C GLN A 14 8.59 12.66 21.66
N TYR A 15 9.85 12.22 21.70
CA TYR A 15 10.82 12.48 20.63
C TYR A 15 10.40 11.87 19.28
N ILE A 16 9.86 10.66 19.29
CA ILE A 16 9.38 9.99 18.07
C ILE A 16 8.16 10.73 17.49
N GLN A 17 7.19 11.09 18.33
CA GLN A 17 5.95 11.74 17.90
C GLN A 17 6.13 13.21 17.50
N GLY A 18 6.94 13.94 18.27
CA GLY A 18 7.13 15.38 18.11
C GLY A 18 8.34 15.80 17.29
N GLY A 19 9.25 14.87 17.02
CA GLY A 19 10.50 15.15 16.35
C GLY A 19 11.53 15.88 17.23
N ALA A 20 12.68 16.17 16.63
CA ALA A 20 13.82 16.75 17.34
C ALA A 20 13.57 18.18 17.82
N GLU A 21 12.85 18.99 17.04
CA GLU A 21 12.55 20.38 17.34
C GLU A 21 11.62 20.51 18.56
N LEU A 22 10.49 19.79 18.57
CA LEU A 22 9.60 19.77 19.74
C LEU A 22 10.35 19.29 21.00
N TYR A 23 11.17 18.26 20.86
CA TYR A 23 11.89 17.71 22.00
C TYR A 23 12.97 18.67 22.53
N GLU A 24 13.79 19.25 21.66
CA GLU A 24 14.89 20.11 22.08
C GLU A 24 14.44 21.51 22.48
N ASP A 25 13.49 22.10 21.76
CA ASP A 25 13.13 23.51 21.97
C ASP A 25 12.00 23.68 22.97
N PHE A 26 11.01 22.79 22.95
CA PHE A 26 9.87 22.87 23.86
C PHE A 26 10.05 21.99 25.10
N GLN A 27 10.33 20.69 24.93
CA GLN A 27 10.34 19.76 26.07
C GLN A 27 11.50 20.04 27.03
N ARG A 28 12.72 20.25 26.53
CA ARG A 28 13.89 20.56 27.36
C ARG A 28 13.85 21.94 28.02
N ALA A 29 13.19 22.92 27.39
CA ALA A 29 13.05 24.25 27.96
C ALA A 29 12.07 24.27 29.15
N ASN A 30 11.04 23.41 29.12
CA ASN A 30 9.95 23.42 30.09
C ASN A 30 10.04 22.29 31.12
N THR A 31 10.88 21.27 30.91
CA THR A 31 11.00 20.12 31.82
C THR A 31 12.43 19.61 31.96
N VAL A 32 12.73 18.98 33.09
CA VAL A 32 14.00 18.27 33.29
C VAL A 32 13.92 16.92 32.55
N CYS A 33 14.49 16.86 31.35
CA CYS A 33 14.47 15.65 30.52
C CYS A 33 15.87 15.22 30.04
N PRO A 34 16.04 13.95 29.60
CA PRO A 34 17.31 13.47 29.07
C PRO A 34 17.74 14.28 27.84
N SER A 35 19.06 14.39 27.61
CA SER A 35 19.57 14.99 26.37
C SER A 35 19.11 14.20 25.15
N LYS A 36 18.95 14.85 23.98
CA LYS A 36 18.68 14.14 22.71
C LYS A 36 19.66 13.01 22.44
N ARG A 37 20.96 13.20 22.70
CA ARG A 37 21.95 12.13 22.53
C ARG A 37 21.65 10.92 23.42
N THR A 38 21.17 11.14 24.64
CA THR A 38 20.76 10.07 25.54
C THR A 38 19.52 9.35 25.00
N ILE A 39 18.50 10.09 24.55
CA ILE A 39 17.30 9.50 23.94
C ILE A 39 17.63 8.72 22.67
N GLN A 40 18.43 9.28 21.77
CA GLN A 40 18.86 8.61 20.54
C GLN A 40 19.64 7.32 20.83
N ARG A 41 20.53 7.32 21.84
CA ARG A 41 21.21 6.08 22.25
C ARG A 41 20.25 5.06 22.84
N SER A 42 19.28 5.49 23.65
CA SER A 42 18.25 4.60 24.18
C SER A 42 17.37 4.03 23.07
N LEU A 43 17.01 4.85 22.08
CA LEU A 43 16.27 4.44 20.88
C LEU A 43 17.07 3.42 20.09
N GLN A 44 18.35 3.68 19.78
CA GLN A 44 19.21 2.73 19.06
C GLN A 44 19.37 1.39 19.79
N LYS A 45 19.39 1.37 21.12
CA LYS A 45 19.44 0.14 21.90
C LYS A 45 18.14 -0.67 21.86
N LYS A 46 17.01 -0.01 21.66
CA LYS A 46 15.67 -0.61 21.64
C LYS A 46 15.17 -0.90 20.23
N ALA A 47 15.65 -0.14 19.25
CA ALA A 47 15.36 -0.32 17.85
C ALA A 47 15.96 -1.65 17.40
N GLN A 48 15.13 -2.48 16.80
CA GLN A 48 15.60 -3.70 16.17
C GLN A 48 16.44 -3.33 14.95
N SER A 49 17.61 -3.96 14.84
CA SER A 49 18.49 -3.79 13.70
C SER A 49 17.88 -4.52 12.50
N PHE A 50 17.22 -3.80 11.61
CA PHE A 50 16.71 -4.42 10.39
C PHE A 50 17.77 -4.46 9.29
N GLU A 51 17.91 -5.61 8.65
CA GLU A 51 18.80 -5.81 7.52
C GLU A 51 18.02 -5.70 6.21
N GLU A 52 18.62 -4.99 5.25
CA GLU A 52 18.02 -4.81 3.93
C GLU A 52 17.93 -6.16 3.20
N GLY A 53 16.80 -6.42 2.56
CA GLY A 53 16.53 -7.62 1.78
C GLY A 53 16.17 -8.86 2.60
N LYS A 54 16.51 -8.89 3.89
CA LYS A 54 16.20 -10.00 4.80
C LYS A 54 14.70 -10.08 5.08
N LEU A 55 14.16 -11.29 5.09
CA LEU A 55 12.81 -11.56 5.59
C LEU A 55 12.83 -11.65 7.13
N LEU A 56 11.98 -10.85 7.78
CA LEU A 56 11.93 -10.67 9.23
C LEU A 56 10.80 -11.50 9.88
N ILE A 57 10.75 -12.80 9.58
CA ILE A 57 9.65 -13.67 10.02
C ILE A 57 9.67 -13.95 11.52
N HIS A 58 10.85 -14.21 12.10
CA HIS A 58 10.95 -14.45 13.55
C HIS A 58 10.58 -13.18 14.33
N GLU A 59 11.00 -12.02 13.84
CA GLU A 59 10.66 -10.73 14.42
C GLU A 59 9.16 -10.44 14.31
N LEU A 60 8.51 -10.84 13.21
CA LEU A 60 7.05 -10.82 13.09
C LEU A 60 6.39 -11.72 14.13
N VAL A 61 6.85 -12.96 14.31
CA VAL A 61 6.30 -13.90 15.30
C VAL A 61 6.42 -13.34 16.71
N GLU A 62 7.58 -12.80 17.08
CA GLU A 62 7.77 -12.14 18.37
C GLU A 62 6.83 -10.94 18.55
N PHE A 63 6.62 -10.16 17.50
CA PHE A 63 5.68 -9.04 17.51
C PHE A 63 4.24 -9.51 17.72
N LEU A 64 3.81 -10.55 17.01
CA LEU A 64 2.46 -11.12 17.14
C LEU A 64 2.23 -11.67 18.54
N ASP A 65 3.17 -12.49 19.04
CA ASP A 65 3.07 -13.13 20.35
C ASP A 65 3.11 -12.09 21.49
N ARG A 66 3.95 -11.06 21.38
CA ARG A 66 4.05 -9.99 22.39
C ARG A 66 2.78 -9.16 22.51
N ASN A 67 2.06 -8.97 21.40
CA ASN A 67 0.85 -8.16 21.34
C ASN A 67 -0.43 -9.01 21.43
N ASN A 68 -0.32 -10.33 21.61
CA ASN A 68 -1.45 -11.26 21.62
C ASN A 68 -2.33 -11.17 20.35
N LEU A 69 -1.67 -11.02 19.20
CA LEU A 69 -2.31 -10.91 17.88
C LEU A 69 -2.37 -12.28 17.19
N PRO A 70 -3.34 -12.51 16.28
CA PRO A 70 -3.45 -13.76 15.56
C PRO A 70 -2.24 -13.99 14.62
N LYS A 71 -1.79 -15.24 14.52
CA LYS A 71 -0.80 -15.68 13.51
C LYS A 71 -1.41 -15.87 12.13
N VAL A 72 -2.30 -14.95 11.75
CA VAL A 72 -2.99 -14.92 10.47
C VAL A 72 -2.86 -13.52 9.91
N VAL A 73 -2.24 -13.39 8.73
CA VAL A 73 -1.83 -12.10 8.18
C VAL A 73 -2.20 -11.94 6.71
N VAL A 74 -2.35 -10.70 6.29
CA VAL A 74 -2.37 -10.28 4.87
C VAL A 74 -1.05 -9.58 4.56
N LEU A 75 -0.46 -9.88 3.41
CA LEU A 75 0.74 -9.19 2.96
C LEU A 75 0.37 -8.04 2.02
N SER A 76 1.04 -6.90 2.15
CA SER A 76 0.91 -5.79 1.21
C SER A 76 2.27 -5.32 0.73
N GLU A 77 2.45 -5.17 -0.57
CA GLU A 77 3.71 -4.76 -1.18
C GLU A 77 3.54 -3.47 -2.00
N ASP A 78 4.47 -2.53 -1.83
CA ASP A 78 4.54 -1.30 -2.62
C ASP A 78 5.98 -0.75 -2.69
N ALA A 79 6.23 0.16 -3.64
CA ALA A 79 7.50 0.82 -3.83
C ALA A 79 7.37 2.34 -3.63
N THR A 80 8.19 2.90 -2.75
CA THR A 80 8.28 4.36 -2.60
C THR A 80 9.55 4.90 -3.26
N LYS A 81 9.44 6.02 -3.97
CA LYS A 81 10.58 6.67 -4.61
C LYS A 81 11.46 7.33 -3.56
N ILE A 82 12.77 7.11 -3.66
CA ILE A 82 13.79 7.73 -2.81
C ILE A 82 14.77 8.56 -3.62
N ASN A 83 15.46 9.48 -2.93
CA ASN A 83 16.63 10.13 -3.50
C ASN A 83 17.77 9.11 -3.53
N GLY A 84 18.16 8.66 -4.73
CA GLY A 84 19.22 7.68 -4.88
C GLY A 84 20.56 8.23 -4.38
N GLN A 85 20.98 7.77 -3.22
CA GLN A 85 22.26 8.09 -2.59
C GLN A 85 22.91 6.82 -2.08
N VAL A 86 24.22 6.74 -2.26
CA VAL A 86 25.03 5.65 -1.74
C VAL A 86 25.73 6.13 -0.48
N GLU A 87 25.52 5.41 0.61
CA GLU A 87 26.07 5.75 1.92
C GLU A 87 26.89 4.59 2.49
N TYR A 88 27.86 4.92 3.34
CA TYR A 88 28.62 3.93 4.09
C TYR A 88 28.07 3.82 5.52
N ASP A 89 27.53 2.65 5.87
CA ASP A 89 27.13 2.34 7.24
C ASP A 89 28.34 1.84 8.03
N HIS A 90 28.89 2.72 8.86
CA HIS A 90 30.06 2.41 9.69
C HIS A 90 29.77 1.31 10.73
N ASN A 91 28.56 1.23 11.26
CA ASN A 91 28.23 0.27 12.31
C ASN A 91 28.15 -1.15 11.76
N ARG A 92 27.63 -1.29 10.54
CA ARG A 92 27.49 -2.59 9.86
C ARG A 92 28.60 -2.88 8.84
N ARG A 93 29.54 -1.94 8.65
CA ARG A 93 30.64 -2.03 7.68
C ARG A 93 30.17 -2.43 6.28
N ARG A 94 29.21 -1.68 5.74
CA ARG A 94 28.61 -1.98 4.43
C ARG A 94 28.21 -0.73 3.66
N THR A 95 28.08 -0.90 2.35
CA THR A 95 27.54 0.11 1.45
C THR A 95 26.02 -0.05 1.38
N CYS A 96 25.28 1.04 1.58
CA CYS A 96 23.82 1.09 1.50
C CYS A 96 23.38 1.93 0.29
N GLY A 97 22.19 1.66 -0.27
CA GLY A 97 21.62 2.43 -1.37
C GLY A 97 21.93 1.91 -2.78
N LEU A 98 22.54 0.72 -2.88
CA LEU A 98 22.73 -0.01 -4.13
C LEU A 98 21.65 -1.09 -4.28
N VAL A 99 21.25 -1.40 -5.51
CA VAL A 99 20.28 -2.46 -5.79
C VAL A 99 20.98 -3.80 -5.83
N ALA A 100 20.56 -4.71 -4.94
CA ALA A 100 21.04 -6.09 -4.94
C ALA A 100 20.40 -6.90 -6.09
N PRO A 101 21.13 -7.85 -6.70
CA PRO A 101 20.54 -8.82 -7.62
C PRO A 101 19.42 -9.61 -6.96
N ILE A 102 18.40 -9.94 -7.74
CA ILE A 102 17.33 -10.84 -7.32
C ILE A 102 17.80 -12.28 -7.50
N MET A 103 17.64 -13.10 -6.46
CA MET A 103 17.92 -14.53 -6.45
C MET A 103 16.76 -15.32 -7.08
N GLU A 104 16.97 -16.60 -7.36
CA GLU A 104 15.95 -17.46 -7.98
C GLU A 104 14.64 -17.53 -7.20
N ASN A 105 14.68 -17.36 -5.88
CA ASN A 105 13.50 -17.32 -5.02
C ASN A 105 12.79 -15.95 -4.99
N GLY A 106 13.13 -15.01 -5.88
CA GLY A 106 12.52 -13.69 -5.96
C GLY A 106 12.97 -12.70 -4.88
N MET A 107 13.88 -13.10 -3.99
CA MET A 107 14.42 -12.27 -2.92
C MET A 107 15.70 -11.56 -3.36
N PRO A 108 15.95 -10.32 -2.90
CA PRO A 108 17.26 -9.68 -3.08
C PRO A 108 18.36 -10.44 -2.35
N GLN A 109 19.53 -10.55 -2.98
CA GLN A 109 20.69 -11.19 -2.37
C GLN A 109 21.17 -10.37 -1.17
N CYS A 110 21.16 -10.98 0.01
CA CYS A 110 21.57 -10.32 1.25
C CYS A 110 23.10 -10.26 1.38
N ASN A 111 23.59 -9.25 2.12
CA ASN A 111 24.99 -9.12 2.55
C ASN A 111 26.05 -9.02 1.42
N ILE A 112 25.68 -8.69 0.19
CA ILE A 112 26.63 -8.58 -0.93
C ILE A 112 27.51 -7.32 -0.88
N PHE A 113 27.03 -6.28 -0.20
CA PHE A 113 27.67 -4.96 -0.14
C PHE A 113 28.50 -4.78 1.14
N GLU A 114 29.01 -5.87 1.71
CA GLU A 114 29.95 -5.80 2.82
C GLU A 114 31.24 -5.08 2.38
N ALA A 115 31.60 -4.03 3.11
CA ALA A 115 32.68 -3.12 2.76
C ALA A 115 34.00 -3.62 3.36
N THR A 116 34.49 -4.75 2.86
CA THR A 116 35.73 -5.38 3.34
C THR A 116 36.99 -4.58 3.02
N SER A 117 36.94 -3.71 2.00
CA SER A 117 38.02 -2.78 1.65
C SER A 117 37.49 -1.56 0.87
N PRO A 118 38.24 -0.45 0.81
CA PRO A 118 37.89 0.69 -0.06
C PRO A 118 37.74 0.29 -1.54
N LEU A 119 38.56 -0.66 -2.02
CA LEU A 119 38.48 -1.14 -3.39
C LEU A 119 37.15 -1.87 -3.66
N LYS A 120 36.68 -2.69 -2.70
CA LYS A 120 35.37 -3.35 -2.79
C LYS A 120 34.23 -2.34 -2.88
N ILE A 121 34.28 -1.26 -2.09
CA ILE A 121 33.28 -0.18 -2.14
C ILE A 121 33.24 0.44 -3.55
N ILE A 122 34.41 0.78 -4.11
CA ILE A 122 34.51 1.36 -5.46
C ILE A 122 33.96 0.39 -6.51
N GLN A 123 34.30 -0.90 -6.41
CA GLN A 123 33.78 -1.94 -7.30
C GLN A 123 32.27 -2.05 -7.22
N ASP A 124 31.69 -2.04 -6.02
CA ASP A 124 30.25 -2.12 -5.82
C ASP A 124 29.51 -0.93 -6.45
N ILE A 125 30.03 0.28 -6.24
CA ILE A 125 29.46 1.51 -6.82
C ILE A 125 29.48 1.47 -8.35
N ASN A 126 30.54 0.90 -8.94
CA ASN A 126 30.67 0.82 -10.40
C ASN A 126 29.84 -0.29 -11.03
N ASN A 127 29.61 -1.39 -10.29
CA ASN A 127 28.99 -2.59 -10.84
C ASN A 127 27.48 -2.69 -10.57
N TYR A 128 26.96 -2.00 -9.55
CA TYR A 128 25.55 -2.09 -9.16
C TYR A 128 24.84 -0.74 -9.29
N PRO A 129 23.58 -0.73 -9.76
CA PRO A 129 22.84 0.51 -9.90
C PRO A 129 22.44 1.08 -8.55
N VAL A 130 22.35 2.41 -8.48
CA VAL A 130 21.84 3.13 -7.30
C VAL A 130 20.32 2.95 -7.20
N GLY A 131 19.85 2.57 -6.01
CA GLY A 131 18.43 2.42 -5.70
C GLY A 131 17.69 3.74 -5.87
N ARG A 132 16.59 3.71 -6.62
CA ARG A 132 15.70 4.88 -6.80
C ARG A 132 14.34 4.68 -6.16
N ASN A 133 14.02 3.45 -5.79
CA ASN A 133 12.85 3.10 -5.02
C ASN A 133 13.27 2.21 -3.85
N VAL A 134 12.51 2.26 -2.76
CA VAL A 134 12.55 1.25 -1.71
C VAL A 134 11.26 0.46 -1.83
N TYR A 135 11.41 -0.82 -2.12
CA TYR A 135 10.32 -1.77 -2.10
C TYR A 135 10.10 -2.21 -0.66
N VAL A 136 8.85 -2.24 -0.20
CA VAL A 136 8.48 -2.56 1.18
C VAL A 136 7.35 -3.58 1.16
N CYS A 137 7.51 -4.63 1.96
CA CYS A 137 6.49 -5.64 2.21
C CYS A 137 6.05 -5.54 3.68
N MET A 138 4.77 -5.29 3.89
CA MET A 138 4.15 -5.21 5.21
C MET A 138 3.28 -6.45 5.45
N ALA A 139 3.27 -6.95 6.67
CA ALA A 139 2.31 -7.92 7.16
C ALA A 139 1.29 -7.21 8.06
N GLN A 140 0.01 -7.31 7.71
CA GLN A 140 -1.10 -6.83 8.51
C GLN A 140 -1.76 -8.02 9.22
N PRO A 141 -1.71 -8.09 10.56
CA PRO A 141 -2.49 -9.07 11.32
C PRO A 141 -3.98 -8.89 11.06
N LEU A 142 -4.72 -10.00 10.95
CA LEU A 142 -6.18 -10.00 10.84
C LEU A 142 -6.85 -9.71 12.19
N GLU A 143 -6.57 -8.53 12.73
CA GLU A 143 -7.23 -7.99 13.92
C GLU A 143 -7.45 -6.49 13.71
N GLU A 144 -8.67 -6.04 13.98
CA GLU A 144 -9.05 -4.64 13.78
C GLU A 144 -8.21 -3.71 14.66
N GLY A 145 -7.62 -2.68 14.05
CA GLY A 145 -6.76 -1.72 14.75
C GLY A 145 -5.36 -2.25 15.09
N ALA A 146 -5.02 -3.50 14.74
CA ALA A 146 -3.68 -4.02 14.94
C ALA A 146 -2.66 -3.28 14.05
N PRO A 147 -1.47 -2.93 14.57
CA PRO A 147 -0.44 -2.30 13.77
C PRO A 147 0.14 -3.29 12.75
N SER A 148 0.45 -2.81 11.56
CA SER A 148 1.20 -3.57 10.56
C SER A 148 2.68 -3.69 10.95
N PHE A 149 3.33 -4.72 10.44
CA PHE A 149 4.74 -5.00 10.67
C PHE A 149 5.50 -5.05 9.34
N CYS A 150 6.62 -4.35 9.24
CA CYS A 150 7.48 -4.41 8.05
C CYS A 150 8.29 -5.71 8.06
N VAL A 151 7.94 -6.64 7.16
CA VAL A 151 8.59 -7.96 7.07
C VAL A 151 9.78 -7.96 6.12
N GLN A 152 9.81 -7.03 5.16
CA GLN A 152 10.94 -6.89 4.24
C GLN A 152 10.99 -5.47 3.68
N TYR A 153 12.19 -4.97 3.42
CA TYR A 153 12.42 -3.84 2.54
C TYR A 153 13.74 -3.98 1.79
N PHE A 154 13.84 -3.40 0.59
CA PHE A 154 15.07 -3.38 -0.21
C PHE A 154 15.07 -2.29 -1.27
N CYS A 155 16.26 -1.82 -1.65
CA CYS A 155 16.44 -0.92 -2.78
C CYS A 155 16.09 -1.62 -4.09
N SER A 156 15.35 -0.91 -4.94
CA SER A 156 14.91 -1.39 -6.25
C SER A 156 15.09 -0.33 -7.32
N ASP A 157 15.53 -0.76 -8.50
CA ASP A 157 15.47 0.01 -9.74
C ASP A 157 14.20 -0.30 -10.55
N ASN A 158 13.28 -1.06 -9.96
CA ASN A 158 12.03 -1.51 -10.55
C ASN A 158 12.25 -2.33 -11.84
N ARG A 159 13.26 -3.20 -11.89
CA ARG A 159 13.55 -4.10 -13.03
C ARG A 159 13.25 -5.59 -12.79
N PHE A 160 12.68 -5.95 -11.64
CA PHE A 160 12.21 -7.32 -11.41
C PHE A 160 11.08 -7.68 -12.40
N SER A 161 10.86 -8.97 -12.58
CA SER A 161 9.85 -9.57 -13.47
C SER A 161 8.62 -10.06 -12.70
N THR A 162 7.57 -10.46 -13.42
CA THR A 162 6.41 -11.16 -12.84
C THR A 162 6.84 -12.44 -12.10
N GLN A 163 7.76 -13.22 -12.70
CA GLN A 163 8.25 -14.45 -12.11
C GLN A 163 8.98 -14.20 -10.78
N ASP A 164 9.75 -13.11 -10.67
CA ASP A 164 10.43 -12.73 -9.43
C ASP A 164 9.42 -12.43 -8.31
N VAL A 165 8.28 -11.79 -8.64
CA VAL A 165 7.20 -11.56 -7.67
C VAL A 165 6.58 -12.87 -7.22
N SER A 166 6.22 -13.76 -8.16
CA SER A 166 5.64 -15.08 -7.85
C SER A 166 6.58 -15.92 -6.98
N ASN A 167 7.86 -15.99 -7.35
CA ASN A 167 8.87 -16.74 -6.59
C ASN A 167 9.04 -16.18 -5.17
N ARG A 168 8.99 -14.86 -5.00
CA ARG A 168 9.04 -14.22 -3.68
C ARG A 168 7.82 -14.57 -2.85
N TRP A 169 6.63 -14.57 -3.44
CA TRP A 169 5.40 -14.97 -2.75
C TRP A 169 5.42 -16.42 -2.31
N ASP A 170 5.92 -17.33 -3.16
CA ASP A 170 6.08 -18.73 -2.79
C ASP A 170 7.13 -18.91 -1.69
N PHE A 171 8.22 -18.13 -1.73
CA PHE A 171 9.21 -18.09 -0.66
C PHE A 171 8.56 -17.63 0.65
N PHE A 172 7.83 -16.51 0.65
CA PHE A 172 7.11 -16.02 1.83
C PHE A 172 6.12 -17.04 2.37
N ASP A 173 5.24 -17.60 1.54
CA ASP A 173 4.26 -18.59 1.98
C ASP A 173 4.93 -19.77 2.69
N ARG A 174 6.09 -20.23 2.19
CA ARG A 174 6.85 -21.32 2.80
C ARG A 174 7.46 -20.92 4.15
N GLU A 175 8.19 -19.80 4.20
CA GLU A 175 8.88 -19.37 5.42
C GLU A 175 7.89 -18.98 6.53
N PHE A 176 6.77 -18.34 6.18
CA PHE A 176 5.72 -17.98 7.14
C PHE A 176 5.05 -19.23 7.70
N SER A 177 4.71 -20.19 6.83
CA SER A 177 4.10 -21.46 7.25
C SER A 177 5.01 -22.27 8.17
N ALA A 178 6.32 -22.27 7.91
CA ALA A 178 7.30 -22.95 8.77
C ALA A 178 7.31 -22.42 10.21
N GLU A 179 6.99 -21.14 10.39
CA GLU A 179 6.89 -20.46 11.69
C GLU A 179 5.46 -20.42 12.25
N GLY A 180 4.52 -21.14 11.61
CA GLY A 180 3.12 -21.22 12.03
C GLY A 180 2.31 -19.95 11.76
N VAL A 181 2.76 -19.10 10.84
CA VAL A 181 2.02 -17.90 10.40
C VAL A 181 1.29 -18.20 9.09
N HIS A 182 -0.02 -17.96 9.07
CA HIS A 182 -0.86 -18.20 7.91
C HIS A 182 -1.07 -16.92 7.10
N VAL A 183 -0.58 -16.90 5.86
CA VAL A 183 -0.84 -15.80 4.91
C VAL A 183 -2.14 -16.08 4.16
N VAL A 184 -3.18 -15.32 4.46
CA VAL A 184 -4.52 -15.52 3.85
C VAL A 184 -4.72 -14.73 2.55
N GLY A 185 -3.91 -13.70 2.33
CA GLY A 185 -4.08 -12.81 1.20
C GLY A 185 -2.86 -11.94 0.94
N LYS A 186 -2.81 -11.42 -0.28
CA LYS A 186 -1.75 -10.53 -0.76
C LYS A 186 -2.38 -9.33 -1.48
N SER A 187 -1.85 -8.15 -1.21
CA SER A 187 -2.33 -6.90 -1.78
C SER A 187 -1.19 -6.13 -2.44
N THR A 188 -1.41 -5.58 -3.62
CA THR A 188 -0.41 -4.73 -4.30
C THR A 188 -1.08 -3.55 -5.00
N ASP A 189 -0.30 -2.52 -5.34
CA ASP A 189 -0.72 -1.54 -6.33
C ASP A 189 -0.77 -2.18 -7.74
N GLY A 190 -1.24 -1.42 -8.73
CA GLY A 190 -1.38 -1.86 -10.12
C GLY A 190 -0.09 -1.90 -10.93
N ASP A 191 1.04 -2.27 -10.32
CA ASP A 191 2.27 -2.56 -11.07
C ASP A 191 2.01 -3.77 -12.01
N PRO A 192 2.26 -3.65 -13.32
CA PRO A 192 1.95 -4.71 -14.28
C PRO A 192 2.54 -6.08 -13.93
N ARG A 193 3.70 -6.13 -13.25
CA ARG A 193 4.35 -7.40 -12.86
C ARG A 193 3.66 -8.04 -11.67
N ALA A 194 3.25 -7.24 -10.70
CA ALA A 194 2.46 -7.70 -9.58
C ALA A 194 1.07 -8.15 -10.05
N ILE A 195 0.43 -7.39 -10.96
CA ILE A 195 -0.82 -7.81 -11.60
C ILE A 195 -0.65 -9.14 -12.34
N GLY A 196 0.44 -9.31 -13.11
CA GLY A 196 0.75 -10.57 -13.77
C GLY A 196 0.81 -11.73 -12.77
N ALA A 197 1.52 -11.55 -11.66
CA ALA A 197 1.65 -12.57 -10.63
C ALA A 197 0.31 -12.88 -9.96
N MET A 198 -0.55 -11.88 -9.78
CA MET A 198 -1.92 -12.08 -9.30
C MET A 198 -2.75 -12.91 -10.27
N LEU A 199 -2.72 -12.58 -11.56
CA LEU A 199 -3.47 -13.31 -12.59
C LEU A 199 -3.01 -14.77 -12.68
N ASP A 200 -1.70 -15.01 -12.64
CA ASP A 200 -1.12 -16.35 -12.63
C ASP A 200 -1.56 -17.14 -11.38
N ALA A 201 -1.49 -16.53 -10.19
CA ALA A 201 -1.88 -17.17 -8.94
C ALA A 201 -3.41 -17.41 -8.82
N MET A 202 -4.23 -16.62 -9.53
CA MET A 202 -5.68 -16.84 -9.65
C MET A 202 -6.05 -17.78 -10.81
N GLU A 203 -5.08 -18.22 -11.60
CA GLU A 203 -5.25 -19.00 -12.83
C GLU A 203 -6.23 -18.32 -13.81
N MET A 204 -6.09 -17.01 -14.01
CA MET A 204 -6.95 -16.20 -14.90
C MET A 204 -6.33 -16.01 -16.30
N PRO A 205 -7.11 -16.14 -17.40
CA PRO A 205 -8.51 -16.53 -17.42
C PRO A 205 -8.69 -18.05 -17.27
N ASN A 206 -9.55 -18.45 -16.34
CA ASN A 206 -10.05 -19.81 -16.26
C ASN A 206 -11.24 -19.95 -17.20
N LEU A 207 -11.05 -20.69 -18.29
CA LEU A 207 -12.07 -20.92 -19.32
C LEU A 207 -12.98 -22.12 -19.00
N VAL A 208 -12.75 -22.80 -17.89
CA VAL A 208 -13.62 -23.89 -17.42
C VAL A 208 -14.87 -23.28 -16.78
N GLN A 209 -16.03 -23.89 -17.04
CA GLN A 209 -17.29 -23.45 -16.45
C GLN A 209 -17.20 -23.45 -14.91
N SER A 210 -17.20 -22.26 -14.34
CA SER A 210 -17.19 -22.06 -12.89
C SER A 210 -18.56 -22.38 -12.29
N ILE A 211 -18.57 -22.83 -11.04
CA ILE A 211 -19.80 -22.95 -10.24
C ILE A 211 -20.50 -21.58 -10.02
N TYR A 212 -19.76 -20.48 -10.23
CA TYR A 212 -20.24 -19.11 -10.12
C TYR A 212 -20.78 -18.54 -11.45
N GLY A 213 -20.89 -19.36 -12.50
CA GLY A 213 -21.46 -18.99 -13.79
C GLY A 213 -20.43 -18.70 -14.89
N GLU A 214 -20.94 -18.45 -16.10
CA GLU A 214 -20.14 -18.29 -17.33
C GLU A 214 -19.29 -17.02 -17.38
N HIS A 215 -19.59 -16.03 -16.53
CA HIS A 215 -18.84 -14.77 -16.46
C HIS A 215 -17.74 -14.78 -15.39
N PHE A 216 -17.63 -15.85 -14.59
CA PHE A 216 -16.59 -15.97 -13.57
C PHE A 216 -15.33 -16.60 -14.17
N CYS A 217 -14.32 -15.78 -14.44
CA CYS A 217 -13.10 -16.17 -15.16
C CYS A 217 -11.91 -16.52 -14.25
N ALA A 218 -12.12 -16.75 -12.96
CA ALA A 218 -11.09 -17.20 -12.02
C ALA A 218 -11.37 -18.64 -11.56
N LYS A 219 -10.39 -19.29 -10.92
CA LYS A 219 -10.63 -20.57 -10.26
C LYS A 219 -11.48 -20.39 -9.01
N ALA A 220 -12.47 -21.25 -8.81
CA ALA A 220 -13.38 -21.18 -7.66
C ALA A 220 -12.69 -21.34 -6.29
N HIS A 221 -11.52 -21.99 -6.27
CA HIS A 221 -10.70 -22.19 -5.08
C HIS A 221 -9.31 -21.60 -5.34
N ILE A 222 -9.06 -20.41 -4.79
CA ILE A 222 -7.73 -19.78 -4.78
C ILE A 222 -7.06 -20.00 -3.42
N LYS A 223 -5.74 -20.22 -3.45
CA LYS A 223 -4.94 -20.48 -2.24
C LYS A 223 -4.89 -19.26 -1.30
N SER A 224 -4.92 -18.05 -1.87
CA SER A 224 -4.88 -16.79 -1.15
C SER A 224 -5.74 -15.75 -1.85
N VAL A 225 -6.37 -14.86 -1.08
CA VAL A 225 -7.13 -13.73 -1.62
C VAL A 225 -6.16 -12.70 -2.18
N LEU A 226 -6.32 -12.34 -3.45
CA LEU A 226 -5.47 -11.34 -4.12
C LEU A 226 -6.26 -10.08 -4.38
N LEU A 227 -5.75 -8.94 -3.90
CA LEU A 227 -6.44 -7.66 -3.97
C LEU A 227 -5.52 -6.59 -4.58
N GLN A 228 -6.07 -5.77 -5.47
CA GLN A 228 -5.44 -4.49 -5.78
C GLN A 228 -5.88 -3.45 -4.75
N ASP A 229 -5.05 -2.43 -4.54
CA ASP A 229 -5.43 -1.28 -3.73
C ASP A 229 -6.75 -0.65 -4.28
N PRO A 230 -7.83 -0.67 -3.48
CA PRO A 230 -9.13 -0.12 -3.88
C PRO A 230 -9.09 1.39 -4.10
N THR A 231 -8.19 2.13 -3.42
CA THR A 231 -7.96 3.56 -3.59
C THR A 231 -7.43 3.86 -4.99
N HIS A 232 -6.38 3.13 -5.40
CA HIS A 232 -5.82 3.25 -6.75
C HIS A 232 -6.81 2.80 -7.82
N THR A 233 -7.58 1.75 -7.54
CA THR A 233 -8.65 1.27 -8.45
C THR A 233 -9.72 2.32 -8.66
N SER A 234 -10.19 2.96 -7.59
CA SER A 234 -11.17 4.05 -7.65
C SER A 234 -10.65 5.26 -8.42
N ASN A 235 -9.38 5.62 -8.23
CA ASN A 235 -8.74 6.68 -9.03
C ASN A 235 -8.66 6.33 -10.52
N LYS A 236 -8.38 5.06 -10.88
CA LYS A 236 -8.41 4.61 -12.28
C LYS A 236 -9.82 4.73 -12.88
N LEU A 237 -10.87 4.36 -12.13
CA LEU A 237 -12.26 4.51 -12.55
C LEU A 237 -12.59 5.99 -12.80
N ARG A 238 -12.25 6.88 -11.84
CA ARG A 238 -12.37 8.33 -12.02
C ARG A 238 -11.68 8.82 -13.29
N VAL A 239 -10.42 8.45 -13.50
CA VAL A 239 -9.64 8.91 -14.67
C VAL A 239 -10.31 8.47 -15.98
N LYS A 240 -10.93 7.28 -16.04
CA LYS A 240 -11.67 6.84 -17.23
C LYS A 240 -12.86 7.74 -17.57
N VAL A 241 -13.58 8.26 -16.57
CA VAL A 241 -14.68 9.22 -16.77
C VAL A 241 -14.15 10.56 -17.30
N LEU A 242 -13.00 11.01 -16.79
CA LEU A 242 -12.47 12.34 -17.08
C LEU A 242 -11.69 12.45 -18.38
N LYS A 243 -11.23 11.32 -18.93
CA LYS A 243 -10.36 11.27 -20.11
C LYS A 243 -11.11 11.76 -21.35
N LYS A 244 -10.55 12.77 -22.02
CA LYS A 244 -11.18 13.38 -23.21
C LYS A 244 -10.99 12.56 -24.49
N ASP A 245 -9.89 11.82 -24.57
CA ASP A 245 -9.46 11.13 -25.79
C ASP A 245 -9.97 9.68 -25.92
N ALA A 246 -10.79 9.22 -24.96
CA ALA A 246 -11.34 7.88 -24.98
C ALA A 246 -12.79 7.90 -24.51
N GLU A 247 -13.68 7.33 -25.30
CA GLU A 247 -15.07 7.17 -24.90
C GLU A 247 -15.21 5.95 -23.98
N LEU A 248 -15.88 6.15 -22.85
CA LEU A 248 -16.30 5.08 -21.97
C LEU A 248 -17.76 4.74 -22.29
N ILE A 249 -18.00 3.54 -22.80
CA ILE A 249 -19.32 3.08 -23.24
C ILE A 249 -19.82 1.98 -22.30
N LEU A 250 -21.06 2.11 -21.83
CA LEU A 250 -21.79 1.06 -21.11
C LEU A 250 -23.00 0.64 -21.95
N GLY A 251 -22.91 -0.54 -22.56
CA GLY A 251 -23.90 -1.00 -23.53
C GLY A 251 -23.99 -0.07 -24.75
N LYS A 252 -25.10 0.65 -24.88
CA LYS A 252 -25.32 1.65 -25.95
C LYS A 252 -25.17 3.11 -25.48
N TYR A 253 -24.83 3.31 -24.22
CA TYR A 253 -24.81 4.62 -23.59
C TYR A 253 -23.38 5.08 -23.30
N LYS A 254 -23.16 6.40 -23.31
CA LYS A 254 -21.86 7.01 -23.10
C LYS A 254 -21.75 7.57 -21.68
N VAL A 255 -20.73 7.14 -20.95
CA VAL A 255 -20.28 7.79 -19.72
C VAL A 255 -19.48 9.02 -20.10
N SER A 256 -19.86 10.17 -19.57
CA SER A 256 -19.31 11.45 -20.01
C SER A 256 -18.98 12.39 -18.86
N ARG A 257 -17.78 12.97 -18.92
CA ARG A 257 -17.37 14.11 -18.12
C ARG A 257 -18.27 15.33 -18.30
N VAL A 258 -18.87 15.50 -19.49
CA VAL A 258 -19.74 16.65 -19.79
C VAL A 258 -20.94 16.69 -18.84
N HIS A 259 -21.47 15.54 -18.41
CA HIS A 259 -22.57 15.50 -17.44
C HIS A 259 -22.16 16.11 -16.09
N LEU A 260 -20.93 15.87 -15.64
CA LEU A 260 -20.39 16.46 -14.42
C LEU A 260 -20.09 17.96 -14.56
N GLU A 261 -19.63 18.39 -15.74
CA GLU A 261 -19.43 19.82 -16.04
C GLU A 261 -20.77 20.56 -16.04
N GLN A 262 -21.80 19.99 -16.69
CA GLN A 262 -23.14 20.56 -16.68
C GLN A 262 -23.73 20.62 -15.27
N LEU A 263 -23.50 19.60 -14.44
CA LEU A 263 -23.92 19.62 -13.04
C LEU A 263 -23.29 20.79 -12.28
N ILE A 264 -21.97 20.96 -12.41
CA ILE A 264 -21.21 22.04 -11.74
C ILE A 264 -21.66 23.43 -12.22
N ASP A 265 -21.98 23.56 -13.52
CA ASP A 265 -22.31 24.85 -14.12
C ASP A 265 -23.76 25.26 -13.90
N LYS A 266 -24.69 24.29 -13.82
CA LYS A 266 -26.15 24.56 -13.79
C LYS A 266 -26.77 24.44 -12.41
N ILE A 267 -26.23 23.59 -11.54
CA ILE A 267 -26.82 23.25 -10.25
C ILE A 267 -25.99 23.87 -9.13
N ASP A 268 -26.65 24.32 -8.07
CA ASP A 268 -25.98 24.95 -6.95
C ASP A 268 -25.05 23.95 -6.22
N LYS A 269 -23.83 24.40 -5.93
CA LYS A 269 -22.79 23.59 -5.28
C LYS A 269 -23.23 23.00 -3.93
N THR A 270 -24.15 23.63 -3.21
CA THR A 270 -24.64 23.10 -1.93
C THR A 270 -25.39 21.78 -2.09
N VAL A 271 -25.96 21.50 -3.28
CA VAL A 271 -26.67 20.26 -3.60
C VAL A 271 -25.70 19.10 -3.79
N HIS A 272 -24.73 19.26 -4.69
CA HIS A 272 -23.86 18.17 -5.13
C HIS A 272 -22.43 18.23 -4.53
N GLY A 273 -21.95 19.40 -4.15
CA GLY A 273 -20.66 19.61 -3.46
C GLY A 273 -19.40 19.51 -4.33
N LEU A 274 -19.53 19.32 -5.64
CA LEU A 274 -18.42 19.28 -6.58
C LEU A 274 -17.90 20.68 -6.93
N SER A 275 -16.65 20.74 -7.37
CA SER A 275 -16.01 21.93 -7.92
C SER A 275 -15.23 21.57 -9.18
N ALA A 276 -14.89 22.57 -10.00
CA ALA A 276 -14.11 22.36 -11.22
C ALA A 276 -12.77 21.64 -10.97
N THR A 277 -12.18 21.81 -9.79
CA THR A 277 -10.95 21.09 -9.42
C THR A 277 -11.15 19.59 -9.21
N ASP A 278 -12.35 19.15 -8.82
CA ASP A 278 -12.64 17.73 -8.58
C ASP A 278 -12.71 16.93 -9.89
N ILE A 279 -13.08 17.58 -11.00
CA ILE A 279 -13.10 17.00 -12.36
C ILE A 279 -11.83 17.30 -13.17
N ASN A 280 -10.77 17.79 -12.51
CA ASN A 280 -9.49 18.06 -13.18
C ASN A 280 -8.70 16.76 -13.41
N GLU A 281 -8.34 16.50 -14.66
CA GLU A 281 -7.59 15.33 -15.10
C GLU A 281 -6.09 15.39 -14.74
N SER A 282 -5.53 16.59 -14.49
CA SER A 282 -4.11 16.77 -14.23
C SER A 282 -3.65 16.14 -12.91
N ASP A 283 -4.52 16.09 -11.91
CA ASP A 283 -4.22 15.52 -10.60
C ASP A 283 -4.79 14.10 -10.49
N LYS A 284 -3.97 13.12 -10.87
CA LYS A 284 -4.33 11.69 -10.93
C LYS A 284 -4.12 10.96 -9.60
N MET A 285 -3.40 11.57 -8.66
CA MET A 285 -2.99 10.92 -7.41
C MET A 285 -3.96 11.20 -6.25
N LYS A 286 -4.69 12.31 -6.28
CA LYS A 286 -5.67 12.61 -5.23
C LYS A 286 -6.88 11.67 -5.29
N PHE A 287 -7.12 10.99 -4.17
CA PHE A 287 -8.30 10.14 -3.99
C PHE A 287 -9.58 10.93 -3.64
N GLN A 288 -9.47 12.03 -2.89
CA GLN A 288 -10.62 12.82 -2.45
C GLN A 288 -11.59 13.23 -3.59
N PRO A 289 -11.12 13.63 -4.79
CA PRO A 289 -12.02 13.87 -5.91
C PRO A 289 -12.83 12.64 -6.36
N ALA A 290 -12.23 11.45 -6.36
CA ALA A 290 -12.95 10.21 -6.68
C ALA A 290 -14.04 9.94 -5.63
N GLU A 291 -13.71 10.09 -4.35
CA GLU A 291 -14.69 9.94 -3.28
C GLU A 291 -15.87 10.91 -3.43
N LYS A 292 -15.60 12.20 -3.69
CA LYS A 292 -16.66 13.20 -3.89
C LYS A 292 -17.54 12.88 -5.09
N MET A 293 -16.94 12.48 -6.22
CA MET A 293 -17.68 12.16 -7.44
C MET A 293 -18.68 11.01 -7.26
N ALA A 294 -18.39 10.04 -6.40
CA ALA A 294 -19.28 8.92 -6.14
C ALA A 294 -20.22 9.13 -4.92
N GLN A 295 -20.31 10.34 -4.37
CA GLN A 295 -21.26 10.59 -3.28
C GLN A 295 -22.69 10.48 -3.78
N GLN A 296 -23.58 9.92 -2.95
CA GLN A 296 -24.99 9.73 -3.31
C GLN A 296 -25.65 11.02 -3.80
N ARG A 297 -25.42 12.16 -3.12
CA ARG A 297 -25.94 13.47 -3.54
C ARG A 297 -25.52 13.92 -4.94
N VAL A 298 -24.35 13.48 -5.43
CA VAL A 298 -23.88 13.77 -6.80
C VAL A 298 -24.63 12.89 -7.79
N ILE A 299 -24.78 11.61 -7.45
CA ILE A 299 -25.48 10.61 -8.25
C ILE A 299 -26.95 11.01 -8.41
N ASP A 300 -27.62 11.37 -7.31
CA ASP A 300 -29.01 11.84 -7.31
C ASP A 300 -29.17 13.11 -8.15
N ALA A 301 -28.30 14.12 -7.93
CA ALA A 301 -28.38 15.36 -8.68
C ALA A 301 -28.10 15.19 -10.18
N LEU A 302 -27.23 14.26 -10.58
CA LEU A 302 -27.04 13.91 -11.98
C LEU A 302 -28.30 13.29 -12.59
N HIS A 303 -28.88 12.31 -11.89
CA HIS A 303 -30.09 11.62 -12.33
C HIS A 303 -31.28 12.58 -12.48
N ASP A 304 -31.47 13.47 -11.50
CA ASP A 304 -32.65 14.32 -11.44
C ASP A 304 -32.56 15.55 -12.35
N GLU A 305 -31.35 16.12 -12.51
CA GLU A 305 -31.19 17.45 -13.13
C GLU A 305 -30.47 17.42 -14.50
N ILE A 306 -29.74 16.35 -14.83
CA ILE A 306 -28.92 16.30 -16.05
C ILE A 306 -29.47 15.25 -17.03
N PRO A 307 -30.03 15.68 -18.18
CA PRO A 307 -30.53 14.79 -19.21
C PRO A 307 -29.46 13.85 -19.76
N ASP A 308 -29.88 12.65 -20.18
CA ASP A 308 -29.03 11.62 -20.82
C ASP A 308 -27.84 11.15 -19.95
N SER A 309 -27.92 11.34 -18.63
CA SER A 309 -26.82 11.05 -17.71
C SER A 309 -26.83 9.62 -17.13
N ASP A 310 -27.83 8.79 -17.46
CA ASP A 310 -28.07 7.45 -16.88
C ASP A 310 -26.82 6.56 -16.81
N ALA A 311 -26.00 6.54 -17.87
CA ALA A 311 -24.78 5.73 -17.87
C ALA A 311 -23.70 6.30 -16.94
N THR A 312 -23.57 7.63 -16.84
CA THR A 312 -22.68 8.27 -15.87
C THR A 312 -23.17 7.99 -14.45
N VAL A 313 -24.48 8.08 -14.20
CA VAL A 313 -25.13 7.72 -12.93
C VAL A 313 -24.78 6.29 -12.55
N LEU A 314 -25.06 5.31 -13.42
CA LEU A 314 -24.74 3.90 -13.18
C LEU A 314 -23.25 3.68 -12.91
N TYR A 315 -22.36 4.30 -13.69
CA TYR A 315 -20.92 4.15 -13.51
C TYR A 315 -20.43 4.70 -12.15
N LEU A 316 -20.95 5.85 -11.73
CA LEU A 316 -20.62 6.44 -10.43
C LEU A 316 -21.22 5.65 -9.27
N THR A 317 -22.40 5.05 -9.45
CA THR A 317 -22.98 4.09 -8.49
C THR A 317 -22.08 2.87 -8.33
N MET A 318 -21.61 2.25 -9.41
CA MET A 318 -20.64 1.15 -9.33
C MET A 318 -19.36 1.57 -8.60
N MET A 319 -18.84 2.77 -8.91
CA MET A 319 -17.66 3.30 -8.23
C MET A 319 -17.90 3.52 -6.73
N LYS A 320 -19.09 4.00 -6.35
CA LYS A 320 -19.52 4.18 -4.96
C LYS A 320 -19.57 2.83 -4.24
N ASP A 321 -20.24 1.83 -4.82
CA ASP A 321 -20.43 0.52 -4.20
C ASP A 321 -19.09 -0.19 -3.95
N ILE A 322 -18.16 -0.13 -4.92
CA ILE A 322 -16.78 -0.62 -4.74
C ILE A 322 -16.09 0.08 -3.57
N MET A 323 -16.18 1.41 -3.48
CA MET A 323 -15.55 2.16 -2.39
C MET A 323 -16.19 1.88 -1.03
N GLU A 324 -17.51 1.71 -0.96
CA GLU A 324 -18.19 1.37 0.29
C GLU A 324 -17.74 -0.01 0.79
N VAL A 325 -17.66 -0.99 -0.09
CA VAL A 325 -17.28 -2.36 0.27
C VAL A 325 -15.82 -2.47 0.70
N PHE A 326 -14.89 -1.84 -0.02
CA PHE A 326 -13.46 -2.06 0.20
C PHE A 326 -12.76 -0.97 1.02
N ILE A 327 -13.31 0.26 1.07
CA ILE A 327 -12.65 1.39 1.72
C ILE A 327 -13.39 1.80 2.99
N LYS A 328 -14.71 2.02 2.93
CA LYS A 328 -15.47 2.57 4.07
C LYS A 328 -15.86 1.54 5.13
N ASN A 329 -15.87 0.26 4.78
CA ASN A 329 -15.99 -0.84 5.74
C ASN A 329 -14.85 -0.94 6.77
N SER A 330 -13.82 -0.10 6.66
CA SER A 330 -12.76 0.04 7.68
C SER A 330 -13.14 0.98 8.83
N SER A 331 -14.32 1.62 8.80
CA SER A 331 -14.79 2.55 9.83
C SER A 331 -16.24 2.30 10.23
N ARG A 332 -16.45 1.67 11.40
CA ARG A 332 -17.69 1.55 12.24
C ARG A 332 -19.03 1.12 11.62
N ASP A 333 -19.26 1.31 10.33
CA ASP A 333 -20.45 0.87 9.58
C ASP A 333 -20.04 -0.31 8.69
N VAL A 334 -19.89 -1.48 9.32
CA VAL A 334 -19.47 -2.71 8.64
C VAL A 334 -20.64 -3.22 7.78
N VAL A 335 -20.57 -3.03 6.47
CA VAL A 335 -21.38 -3.79 5.51
C VAL A 335 -21.00 -5.25 5.68
N SER A 336 -21.96 -6.11 5.96
CA SER A 336 -21.67 -7.54 6.15
C SER A 336 -21.03 -8.13 4.88
N PRO A 337 -20.20 -9.19 4.98
CA PRO A 337 -19.61 -9.83 3.81
C PRO A 337 -20.65 -10.23 2.75
N THR A 338 -21.86 -10.62 3.18
CA THR A 338 -22.96 -10.95 2.27
C THR A 338 -23.52 -9.72 1.56
N GLU A 339 -23.78 -8.64 2.29
CA GLU A 339 -24.21 -7.38 1.67
C GLU A 339 -23.13 -6.80 0.74
N ALA A 340 -21.85 -6.99 1.07
CA ALA A 340 -20.73 -6.59 0.23
C ALA A 340 -20.71 -7.35 -1.10
N VAL A 341 -20.99 -8.67 -1.08
CA VAL A 341 -21.16 -9.46 -2.30
C VAL A 341 -22.36 -8.97 -3.10
N VAL A 342 -23.52 -8.77 -2.46
CA VAL A 342 -24.76 -8.30 -3.14
C VAL A 342 -24.60 -6.89 -3.73
N LYS A 343 -23.81 -6.00 -3.12
CA LYS A 343 -23.55 -4.67 -3.67
C LYS A 343 -22.70 -4.71 -4.94
N ILE A 344 -21.82 -5.69 -5.08
CA ILE A 344 -20.89 -5.79 -6.21
C ILE A 344 -21.47 -6.62 -7.37
N TRP A 345 -22.35 -7.58 -7.09
CA TRP A 345 -22.84 -8.59 -8.02
C TRP A 345 -24.36 -8.53 -8.23
#